data_AF-K1ZZG4-F1
#
_entry.id   AF-K1ZZG4-F1
#
_cell.length_a   1.000
_cell.length_b   1.000
_cell.length_c   1.000
_cell.angle_alpha   90.00
_cell.angle_beta   90.00
_cell.angle_gamma   90.00
#
_symmetry.space_group_name_H-M   'P 1'
#
loop_
_entity.id
_entity.type
_entity.pdbx_description
1 polymer ?
#
loop_
_entity_poly.entity_id
_entity_poly.type
_entity_poly.pdbx_seq_one_letter_code
_entity_poly.pdbx_strand_id
1 'polypeptide(L)'
;MTSNGVEAGSSNTAASAIQVPHVTQKQFNQRGVIASGDTLILAGFRQVDNRAGAAQMFQSQSLGGKTAQEVNTETVVLITPIILHGLA
;
A
#
# COMPACT_ATOMS: atom_id res chain seq x y z
N MET A 1 23.72 -50.81 20.25
CA MET A 1 24.64 -49.68 20.47
C MET A 1 25.34 -49.36 19.17
N THR A 2 24.88 -48.33 18.45
CA THR A 2 25.69 -47.46 17.59
C THR A 2 24.91 -46.16 17.39
N SER A 3 25.44 -45.07 17.95
CA SER A 3 24.96 -43.70 17.79
C SER A 3 25.24 -43.23 16.37
N ASN A 4 24.23 -42.75 15.65
CA ASN A 4 24.44 -41.98 14.43
C ASN A 4 23.84 -40.59 14.64
N GLY A 5 24.66 -39.70 15.18
CA GLY A 5 24.34 -38.28 15.27
C GLY A 5 24.21 -37.71 13.87
N VAL A 6 23.00 -37.32 13.51
CA VAL A 6 22.74 -36.40 12.42
C VAL A 6 22.27 -35.10 13.05
N GLU A 7 23.24 -34.23 13.35
CA GLU A 7 22.98 -32.82 13.59
C GLU A 7 22.51 -32.22 12.26
N ALA A 8 21.20 -32.28 12.01
CA ALA A 8 20.58 -31.46 10.98
C ALA A 8 20.60 -30.03 11.48
N GLY A 9 21.74 -29.37 11.25
CA GLY A 9 21.94 -27.96 11.53
C GLY A 9 20.75 -27.17 11.01
N SER A 10 20.10 -26.46 11.93
CA SER A 10 19.16 -25.40 11.61
C SER A 10 19.94 -24.37 10.78
N SER A 11 19.90 -24.51 9.46
CA SER A 11 20.29 -23.44 8.54
C SER A 11 19.24 -22.37 8.68
N ASN A 12 19.40 -21.56 9.73
CA ASN A 12 18.72 -20.30 9.89
C ASN A 12 19.32 -19.39 8.81
N THR A 13 18.92 -19.62 7.56
CA THR A 13 19.10 -18.67 6.48
C THR A 13 18.15 -17.52 6.80
N ALA A 14 18.54 -16.72 7.79
CA ALA A 14 18.13 -15.35 7.92
C ALA A 14 18.63 -14.68 6.65
N ALA A 15 17.86 -14.85 5.57
CA ALA A 15 18.03 -14.10 4.35
C ALA A 15 17.93 -12.64 4.78
N SER A 16 19.08 -12.01 4.97
CA SER A 16 19.20 -10.58 5.17
C SER A 16 18.75 -9.93 3.88
N ALA A 17 17.43 -9.86 3.69
CA ALA A 17 16.83 -9.15 2.59
C ALA A 17 17.20 -7.68 2.79
N ILE A 18 18.07 -7.16 1.93
CA ILE A 18 18.36 -5.74 1.88
C ILE A 18 17.05 -5.07 1.47
N GLN A 19 16.36 -4.45 2.42
CA GLN A 19 15.13 -3.70 2.18
C GLN A 19 15.50 -2.47 1.34
N VAL A 20 15.30 -2.55 0.03
CA VAL A 20 15.39 -1.38 -0.84
C VAL A 20 14.16 -0.50 -0.63
N PRO A 21 14.31 0.84 -0.61
CA PRO A 21 13.16 1.74 -0.54
C PRO A 21 12.21 1.51 -1.72
N HIS A 22 10.94 1.25 -1.44
CA HIS A 22 9.90 1.21 -2.45
C HIS A 22 9.36 2.63 -2.66
N VAL A 23 9.77 3.28 -3.76
CA VAL A 23 9.30 4.63 -4.10
C VAL A 23 8.09 4.52 -5.03
N THR A 24 6.95 5.04 -4.61
CA THR A 24 5.78 5.21 -5.47
C THR A 24 5.63 6.70 -5.80
N GLN A 25 5.91 7.08 -7.05
CA GLN A 25 5.84 8.47 -7.51
C GLN A 25 4.60 8.67 -8.39
N LYS A 26 3.85 9.75 -8.15
CA LYS A 26 2.75 10.22 -9.02
C LYS A 26 3.08 11.62 -9.50
N GLN A 27 3.05 11.85 -10.81
CA GLN A 27 3.38 13.12 -11.42
C GLN A 27 2.19 13.61 -12.25
N PHE A 28 1.82 14.88 -12.04
CA PHE A 28 0.73 15.54 -12.76
C PHE A 28 1.28 16.80 -13.41
N ASN A 29 1.04 16.96 -14.72
CA ASN A 29 1.37 18.18 -15.44
C ASN A 29 0.07 18.69 -16.08
N GLN A 30 -0.58 19.63 -15.41
CA GLN A 30 -1.83 20.22 -15.83
C GLN A 30 -1.69 21.74 -15.81
N ARG A 31 -2.34 22.41 -16.76
CA ARG A 31 -2.44 23.87 -16.83
C ARG A 31 -3.90 24.25 -16.62
N GLY A 32 -4.16 25.09 -15.63
CA GLY A 32 -5.48 25.62 -15.34
C GLY A 32 -5.38 27.07 -14.87
N VAL A 33 -6.43 27.84 -15.09
CA VAL A 33 -6.56 29.21 -14.57
C VAL A 33 -7.49 29.16 -13.36
N ILE A 34 -7.04 29.67 -12.23
CA ILE A 34 -7.80 29.72 -10.97
C ILE A 34 -7.60 31.08 -10.32
N ALA A 35 -8.64 31.59 -9.65
CA ALA A 35 -8.53 32.85 -8.96
C ALA A 35 -7.67 32.70 -7.69
N SER A 36 -7.11 33.82 -7.22
CA SER A 36 -6.40 33.84 -5.94
C SER A 36 -7.36 33.50 -4.81
N GLY A 37 -6.99 32.54 -3.96
CA GLY A 37 -7.80 32.04 -2.86
C GLY A 37 -8.74 30.90 -3.21
N ASP A 38 -9.01 30.63 -4.49
CA ASP A 38 -9.81 29.48 -4.90
C ASP A 38 -9.01 28.19 -4.79
N THR A 39 -9.69 27.10 -4.41
CA THR A 39 -9.06 25.77 -4.30
C THR A 39 -9.39 24.92 -5.53
N LEU A 40 -8.36 24.38 -6.18
CA LEU A 40 -8.48 23.48 -7.33
C LEU A 40 -8.10 22.06 -6.96
N ILE A 41 -8.90 21.08 -7.40
CA ILE A 41 -8.53 19.66 -7.36
C ILE A 41 -7.67 19.36 -8.60
N LEU A 42 -6.41 18.98 -8.39
CA LEU A 42 -5.47 18.61 -9.46
C LEU A 42 -5.60 17.14 -9.86
N ALA A 43 -5.76 16.27 -8.86
CA ALA A 43 -5.78 14.84 -9.09
C ALA A 43 -6.50 14.10 -7.97
N GLY A 44 -7.14 12.99 -8.35
CA GLY A 44 -7.68 12.01 -7.43
C GLY A 44 -7.14 10.63 -7.80
N PHE A 45 -6.82 9.82 -6.79
CA PHE A 45 -6.50 8.42 -6.94
C PHE A 45 -7.34 7.62 -5.95
N ARG A 46 -7.97 6.56 -6.44
CA ARG A 46 -8.73 5.62 -5.63
C ARG A 46 -8.24 4.20 -5.92
N GLN A 47 -7.88 3.48 -4.88
CA GLN A 47 -7.51 2.07 -4.93
C GLN A 47 -8.43 1.28 -4.03
N VAL A 48 -9.12 0.30 -4.62
CA VAL A 48 -9.99 -0.62 -3.92
C VAL A 48 -9.35 -2.00 -4.00
N ASP A 49 -8.91 -2.54 -2.87
CA ASP A 49 -8.41 -3.92 -2.76
C ASP A 49 -9.47 -4.74 -2.03
N ASN A 50 -10.00 -5.76 -2.73
CA ASN A 50 -10.99 -6.69 -2.18
C ASN A 50 -10.38 -8.09 -2.19
N ARG A 51 -10.17 -8.64 -0.98
CA ARG A 51 -9.65 -9.99 -0.79
C ARG A 51 -10.66 -10.83 -0.04
N ALA A 52 -11.24 -11.80 -0.74
CA ALA A 52 -12.03 -12.86 -0.15
C ALA A 52 -11.18 -14.13 -0.07
N GLY A 53 -11.06 -14.70 1.13
CA GLY A 53 -10.38 -15.97 1.38
C GLY A 53 -11.31 -16.94 2.08
N ALA A 54 -11.28 -18.20 1.67
CA ALA A 54 -11.94 -19.29 2.38
C ALA A 54 -10.88 -20.32 2.79
N ALA A 55 -10.77 -20.58 4.09
CA ALA A 55 -9.95 -21.68 4.60
C ALA A 55 -10.89 -22.86 4.88
N GLN A 56 -10.75 -23.95 4.13
CA GLN A 56 -11.51 -25.18 4.35
C GLN A 56 -10.60 -26.25 4.96
N MET A 57 -10.99 -26.79 6.12
CA MET A 57 -10.35 -27.98 6.68
C MET A 57 -11.10 -29.22 6.17
N PHE A 58 -10.39 -30.20 5.59
CA PHE A 58 -10.96 -31.44 5.02
C PHE A 58 -12.10 -31.22 3.99
N GLN A 59 -12.01 -30.18 3.16
CA GLN A 59 -13.06 -29.75 2.21
C GLN A 59 -14.40 -29.36 2.87
N SER A 60 -14.50 -29.38 4.20
CA SER A 60 -15.71 -29.00 4.92
C SER A 60 -15.81 -27.47 5.04
N GLN A 61 -16.89 -26.90 4.50
CA GLN A 61 -17.23 -25.49 4.65
C GLN A 61 -17.75 -25.16 6.06
N SER A 62 -18.23 -26.15 6.82
CA SER A 62 -18.74 -25.96 8.18
C SER A 62 -17.65 -25.95 9.26
N LEU A 63 -16.48 -26.53 8.96
CA LEU A 63 -15.31 -26.55 9.83
C LEU A 63 -14.25 -25.50 9.40
N GLY A 64 -14.58 -24.66 8.42
CA GLY A 64 -13.70 -23.65 7.86
C GLY A 64 -13.97 -22.23 8.37
N GLY A 65 -13.11 -21.30 7.98
CA GLY A 65 -13.26 -19.85 8.24
C GLY A 65 -13.37 -19.06 6.93
N LYS A 66 -14.22 -18.03 6.92
CA LYS A 66 -14.28 -17.04 5.83
C LYS A 66 -13.59 -15.77 6.30
N THR A 67 -12.63 -15.29 5.51
CA THR A 67 -12.05 -13.96 5.68
C THR A 67 -12.45 -13.09 4.50
N ALA A 68 -12.91 -11.88 4.79
CA ALA A 68 -13.16 -10.86 3.79
C ALA A 68 -12.46 -9.60 4.27
N GLN A 69 -11.60 -9.05 3.43
CA GLN A 69 -10.92 -7.80 3.70
C GLN A 69 -11.18 -6.85 2.53
N GLU A 70 -11.75 -5.70 2.86
CA GLU A 70 -11.92 -4.58 1.95
C GLU A 70 -11.04 -3.42 2.42
N VAL A 71 -10.20 -2.91 1.54
CA VAL A 71 -9.37 -1.73 1.80
C VAL A 71 -9.63 -0.71 0.69
N ASN A 72 -10.21 0.43 1.06
CA ASN A 72 -10.37 1.58 0.17
C ASN A 72 -9.34 2.65 0.54
N THR A 73 -8.46 2.99 -0.40
CA THR A 73 -7.47 4.06 -0.25
C THR A 73 -7.75 5.16 -1.25
N GLU A 74 -8.01 6.37 -0.76
CA GLU A 74 -8.29 7.54 -1.57
C GLU A 74 -7.24 8.63 -1.32
N THR A 75 -6.78 9.27 -2.38
CA THR A 75 -5.80 10.36 -2.32
C THR A 75 -6.24 11.47 -3.24
N VAL A 76 -6.43 12.66 -2.70
CA VAL A 76 -6.81 13.85 -3.47
C VAL A 76 -5.72 14.91 -3.30
N VAL A 77 -5.28 15.49 -4.41
CA VAL A 77 -4.28 16.56 -4.44
C VAL A 77 -5.01 17.84 -4.80
N LEU A 78 -4.88 18.87 -3.95
CA LEU A 78 -5.50 20.17 -4.13
C LEU A 78 -4.46 21.28 -4.06
N ILE A 79 -4.72 22.39 -4.74
CA ILE A 79 -3.90 23.61 -4.64
C ILE A 79 -4.79 24.82 -4.39
N THR A 80 -4.28 25.75 -3.59
CA THR A 80 -4.94 27.04 -3.29
C THR A 80 -3.88 28.14 -3.42
N PRO A 81 -3.78 28.81 -4.58
CA PRO A 81 -2.78 29.85 -4.76
C PRO A 81 -3.21 31.13 -4.03
N ILE A 82 -2.22 31.87 -3.54
CA ILE A 82 -2.41 33.24 -3.04
C ILE A 82 -1.47 34.17 -3.80
N ILE A 83 -1.99 35.31 -4.27
CA ILE A 83 -1.18 36.36 -4.87
C ILE A 83 -0.57 37.19 -3.73
N LEU A 84 0.75 37.28 -3.70
CA LEU A 84 1.47 38.15 -2.78
C LEU A 84 1.78 39.48 -3.49
N HIS A 85 1.22 40.57 -2.99
CA HIS A 85 1.59 41.91 -3.45
C HIS A 85 2.83 42.39 -2.69
N GLY A 86 3.85 42.87 -3.39
CA GLY A 86 5.02 43.50 -2.77
C GLY A 86 4.69 44.88 -2.23
N LEU A 87 5.39 45.30 -1.17
CA LEU A 87 5.43 46.70 -0.76
C LEU A 87 6.38 47.42 -1.72
N ALA A 88 5.85 48.39 -2.46
CA ALA A 88 6.62 49.25 -3.38
C ALA A 88 7.44 50.29 -2.63
#